data_AF-A0A2A3YNZ6-F1
#
_entry.id   AF-A0A2A3YNZ6-F1
#
_cell.length_a   1.000
_cell.length_b   1.000
_cell.length_c   1.000
_cell.angle_alpha   90.00
_cell.angle_beta   90.00
_cell.angle_gamma   90.00
#
_symmetry.space_group_name_H-M   'P 1'
#
loop_
_entity.id
_entity.type
_entity.pdbx_description
1 polymer ?
#
loop_
_entity_poly.entity_id
_entity_poly.type
_entity_poly.pdbx_seq_one_letter_code
_entity_poly.pdbx_strand_id
1 'polypeptide(L)'
;MSQQNAPQSVPQPVPQRPLLPQTSAELRPEHLPTSVGDDGRIAWALGLLGFLSFPGLAILATSIAMLITGLVQRRRNPVARSVGTRAALFGAVSLLVTILFFGFGFGVLIPLGEAGIIGDDTIWPAFILVPLGLWVVVAGPITAIVMGIIALAKPFSPEKLQALYAKAGR
;
A
#
# COMPACT_ATOMS: atom_id res chain seq x y z
N MET A 1 -74.63 -43.07 1.71
CA MET A 1 -73.19 -42.86 1.40
C MET A 1 -72.94 -41.38 1.40
N SER A 2 -72.48 -40.83 2.52
CA SER A 2 -72.26 -39.38 2.69
C SER A 2 -70.77 -39.14 2.83
N GLN A 3 -70.15 -38.60 1.78
CA GLN A 3 -68.73 -38.24 1.79
C GLN A 3 -68.52 -37.02 2.70
N GLN A 4 -67.67 -37.19 3.70
CA GLN A 4 -67.26 -36.15 4.65
C GLN A 4 -66.12 -35.35 4.01
N ASN A 5 -66.45 -34.18 3.46
CA ASN A 5 -65.46 -33.24 2.92
C ASN A 5 -64.58 -32.70 4.07
N ALA A 6 -63.28 -32.94 3.99
CA ALA A 6 -62.29 -32.33 4.86
C ALA A 6 -62.17 -30.81 4.54
N PRO A 7 -61.93 -29.94 5.54
CA PRO A 7 -61.73 -28.52 5.30
C PRO A 7 -60.40 -28.29 4.55
N GLN A 8 -60.51 -27.71 3.35
CA GLN A 8 -59.36 -27.19 2.60
C GLN A 8 -58.69 -26.07 3.40
N SER A 9 -57.44 -26.27 3.78
CA SER A 9 -56.59 -25.23 4.34
C SER A 9 -56.24 -24.23 3.24
N VAL A 10 -56.76 -23.00 3.36
CA VAL A 10 -56.37 -21.87 2.51
C VAL A 10 -54.89 -21.57 2.77
N PRO A 11 -54.00 -21.56 1.76
CA PRO A 11 -52.62 -21.14 1.95
C PRO A 11 -52.60 -19.67 2.39
N GLN A 12 -52.07 -19.40 3.59
CA GLN A 12 -51.86 -18.02 4.03
C GLN A 12 -50.87 -17.33 3.08
N PRO A 13 -51.15 -16.10 2.62
CA PRO A 13 -50.17 -15.31 1.90
C PRO A 13 -48.99 -15.04 2.84
N VAL A 14 -47.81 -15.54 2.46
CA VAL A 14 -46.56 -15.23 3.15
C VAL A 14 -46.43 -13.70 3.22
N PRO A 15 -46.26 -13.10 4.41
CA PRO A 15 -46.04 -11.66 4.51
C PRO A 15 -44.80 -11.30 3.68
N GLN A 16 -45.01 -10.64 2.55
CA GLN A 16 -43.92 -10.03 1.78
C GLN A 16 -43.34 -8.95 2.70
N ARG A 17 -42.21 -9.24 3.34
CA ARG A 17 -41.40 -8.21 3.99
C ARG A 17 -41.15 -7.12 2.94
N PRO A 18 -41.37 -5.84 3.28
CA PRO A 18 -40.96 -4.77 2.40
C PRO A 18 -39.47 -4.96 2.06
N LEU A 19 -39.16 -5.14 0.77
CA LEU A 19 -37.81 -4.99 0.26
C LEU A 19 -37.46 -3.52 0.49
N LEU A 20 -36.87 -3.23 1.66
CA LEU A 20 -36.26 -1.94 1.91
C LEU A 20 -35.32 -1.65 0.74
N PRO A 21 -35.30 -0.42 0.21
CA PRO A 21 -34.27 0.00 -0.74
C PRO A 21 -32.93 -0.37 -0.11
N GLN A 22 -32.09 -1.11 -0.85
CA GLN A 22 -30.75 -1.50 -0.41
C GLN A 22 -29.87 -0.24 -0.28
N THR A 23 -30.14 0.60 0.72
CA THR A 23 -29.26 1.70 1.08
C THR A 23 -28.07 1.08 1.77
N SER A 24 -26.96 1.03 1.04
CA SER A 24 -25.64 0.64 1.52
C SER A 24 -25.60 -0.83 1.98
N ALA A 25 -25.44 -1.72 1.01
CA ALA A 25 -25.12 -3.13 1.19
C ALA A 25 -24.32 -3.39 2.48
N GLU A 26 -24.98 -4.01 3.45
CA GLU A 26 -24.38 -4.64 4.61
C GLU A 26 -23.32 -5.63 4.07
N LEU A 27 -22.05 -5.21 4.05
CA LEU A 27 -20.93 -6.02 3.58
C LEU A 27 -20.86 -7.28 4.46
N ARG A 28 -21.44 -8.38 3.98
CA ARG A 28 -21.37 -9.69 4.65
C ARG A 28 -19.91 -10.12 4.77
N PRO A 29 -19.52 -10.85 5.85
CA PRO A 29 -18.13 -11.23 6.11
C PRO A 29 -17.43 -11.90 4.92
N GLU A 30 -18.17 -12.68 4.12
CA GLU A 30 -17.68 -13.30 2.88
C GLU A 30 -17.27 -12.34 1.75
N HIS A 31 -17.68 -11.08 1.77
CA HIS A 31 -17.30 -10.06 0.75
C HIS A 31 -16.10 -9.21 1.17
N LEU A 32 -15.59 -9.42 2.38
CA LEU A 32 -14.40 -8.72 2.85
C LEU A 32 -13.17 -9.40 2.23
N PRO A 33 -12.27 -8.63 1.59
CA PRO A 33 -11.00 -9.16 1.14
C PRO A 33 -10.24 -9.73 2.34
N THR A 34 -10.10 -11.05 2.39
CA THR A 34 -9.34 -11.78 3.43
C THR A 34 -7.95 -12.19 2.93
N SER A 35 -7.68 -11.99 1.63
CA SER A 35 -6.42 -12.35 1.00
C SER A 35 -5.45 -11.16 1.00
N VAL A 36 -4.17 -11.43 1.26
CA VAL A 36 -3.08 -10.43 1.28
C VAL A 36 -3.00 -9.63 -0.04
N GLY A 37 -3.50 -10.20 -1.15
CA GLY A 37 -3.53 -9.57 -2.47
C GLY A 37 -4.69 -8.60 -2.71
N ASP A 38 -5.75 -8.66 -1.91
CA ASP A 38 -6.95 -7.83 -2.11
C ASP A 38 -7.00 -6.60 -1.20
N ASP A 39 -6.13 -6.56 -0.19
CA ASP A 39 -6.00 -5.46 0.78
C ASP A 39 -4.89 -4.43 0.45
N GLY A 40 -4.10 -4.70 -0.59
CA GLY A 40 -2.97 -3.85 -0.99
C GLY A 40 -1.72 -3.96 -0.11
N ARG A 41 -1.66 -4.98 0.75
CA ARG A 41 -0.52 -5.24 1.66
C ARG A 41 0.71 -5.79 0.93
N ILE A 42 0.51 -6.42 -0.25
CA ILE A 42 1.59 -6.91 -1.12
C ILE A 42 2.60 -5.81 -1.47
N ALA A 43 2.14 -4.58 -1.74
CA ALA A 43 3.06 -3.50 -2.09
C ALA A 43 4.04 -3.21 -0.94
N TRP A 44 3.57 -3.28 0.31
CA TRP A 44 4.42 -3.10 1.48
C TRP A 44 5.27 -4.33 1.79
N ALA A 45 4.77 -5.55 1.55
CA ALA A 45 5.55 -6.78 1.72
C ALA A 45 6.81 -6.79 0.83
N LEU A 46 6.78 -6.12 -0.32
CA LEU A 46 7.96 -5.90 -1.17
C LEU A 46 9.03 -5.03 -0.50
N GLY A 47 8.70 -4.36 0.60
CA GLY A 47 9.65 -3.72 1.52
C GLY A 47 10.72 -4.68 2.07
N LEU A 48 10.40 -5.97 2.14
CA LEU A 48 11.35 -7.01 2.56
C LEU A 48 12.45 -7.28 1.54
N LEU A 49 12.32 -6.84 0.27
CA LEU A 49 13.44 -6.88 -0.67
C LEU A 49 14.64 -6.07 -0.16
N GLY A 50 14.40 -5.12 0.76
CA GLY A 50 15.43 -4.42 1.52
C GLY A 50 16.44 -5.33 2.22
N PHE A 51 16.07 -6.57 2.60
CA PHE A 51 16.98 -7.53 3.24
C PHE A 51 17.95 -8.24 2.28
N LEU A 52 17.60 -8.33 1.00
CA LEU A 52 18.27 -9.22 0.04
C LEU A 52 19.46 -8.57 -0.67
N SER A 53 19.74 -7.28 -0.46
CA SER A 53 20.62 -6.51 -1.35
C SER A 53 21.65 -5.63 -0.65
N PHE A 54 22.65 -5.20 -1.43
CA PHE A 54 23.70 -4.26 -1.04
C PHE A 54 23.10 -2.94 -0.53
N PRO A 55 23.65 -2.33 0.54
CA PRO A 55 23.16 -1.07 1.08
C PRO A 55 23.10 0.03 -0.01
N GLY A 56 21.96 0.72 -0.12
CA GLY A 56 21.71 1.72 -1.17
C GLY A 56 21.16 1.19 -2.50
N LEU A 57 21.51 -0.03 -2.94
CA LEU A 57 20.83 -0.68 -4.08
C LEU A 57 19.50 -1.33 -3.66
N ALA A 58 19.43 -1.78 -2.41
CA ALA A 58 18.24 -2.39 -1.84
C ALA A 58 17.03 -1.44 -1.85
N ILE A 59 17.24 -0.15 -1.50
CA ILE A 59 16.16 0.85 -1.51
C ILE A 59 15.70 1.16 -2.93
N LEU A 60 16.57 1.10 -3.93
CA LEU A 60 16.23 1.35 -5.33
C LEU A 60 15.24 0.30 -5.85
N ALA A 61 15.61 -0.99 -5.73
CA ALA A 61 14.76 -2.10 -6.17
C ALA A 61 13.43 -2.13 -5.41
N THR A 62 13.48 -1.93 -4.09
CA THR A 62 12.30 -1.89 -3.22
C THR A 62 11.36 -0.74 -3.61
N SER A 63 11.91 0.45 -3.86
CA SER A 63 11.14 1.64 -4.23
C SER A 63 10.42 1.48 -5.56
N ILE A 64 11.10 0.91 -6.56
CA ILE A 64 10.52 0.61 -7.87
C ILE A 64 9.40 -0.43 -7.73
N ALA A 65 9.65 -1.51 -6.99
CA ALA A 65 8.67 -2.57 -6.78
C ALA A 65 7.41 -2.06 -6.07
N MET A 66 7.58 -1.23 -5.02
CA MET A 66 6.49 -0.55 -4.30
C MET A 66 5.71 0.42 -5.18
N LEU A 67 6.40 1.19 -6.03
CA LEU A 67 5.77 2.12 -6.96
C LEU A 67 4.88 1.39 -7.96
N ILE A 68 5.43 0.38 -8.64
CA ILE A 68 4.70 -0.40 -9.65
C ILE A 68 3.51 -1.12 -9.01
N THR A 69 3.74 -1.88 -7.94
CA THR A 69 2.66 -2.65 -7.31
C THR A 69 1.60 -1.78 -6.66
N GLY A 70 2.00 -0.66 -6.04
CA GLY A 70 1.05 0.30 -5.49
C GLY A 70 0.16 0.94 -6.56
N LEU A 71 0.72 1.25 -7.74
CA LEU A 71 -0.05 1.74 -8.90
C LEU A 71 -0.98 0.67 -9.48
N VAL A 72 -0.52 -0.58 -9.58
CA VAL A 72 -1.35 -1.72 -10.05
C VAL A 72 -2.52 -1.98 -9.09
N GLN A 73 -2.30 -1.88 -7.78
CA GLN A 73 -3.34 -2.10 -6.76
C GLN A 73 -4.41 -1.00 -6.72
N ARG A 74 -4.16 0.18 -7.31
CA ARG A 74 -5.18 1.26 -7.40
C ARG A 74 -6.44 0.87 -8.16
N ARG A 75 -6.39 -0.18 -8.98
CA ARG A 75 -7.50 -0.61 -9.83
C ARG A 75 -8.38 -1.73 -9.23
N ARG A 76 -8.00 -2.30 -8.08
CA ARG A 76 -8.72 -3.44 -7.50
C ARG A 76 -9.91 -3.04 -6.62
N ASN A 77 -9.63 -2.33 -5.53
CA ASN A 77 -10.58 -2.08 -4.44
C ASN A 77 -10.26 -0.74 -3.76
N PRO A 78 -11.23 0.04 -3.24
CA PRO A 78 -10.96 1.25 -2.46
C PRO A 78 -9.92 1.07 -1.33
N VAL A 79 -9.94 -0.06 -0.61
CA VAL A 79 -8.97 -0.35 0.46
C VAL A 79 -7.56 -0.51 -0.13
N ALA A 80 -7.42 -1.42 -1.11
CA ALA A 80 -6.17 -1.63 -1.84
C ALA A 80 -5.65 -0.36 -2.53
N ARG A 81 -6.55 0.50 -3.02
CA ARG A 81 -6.20 1.79 -3.63
C ARG A 81 -5.57 2.74 -2.61
N SER A 82 -6.15 2.84 -1.41
CA SER A 82 -5.64 3.74 -0.37
C SER A 82 -4.28 3.27 0.17
N VAL A 83 -4.13 1.97 0.44
CA VAL A 83 -2.91 1.36 0.98
C VAL A 83 -1.82 1.32 -0.10
N GLY A 84 -2.16 0.87 -1.31
CA GLY A 84 -1.27 0.83 -2.46
C GLY A 84 -0.79 2.22 -2.89
N THR A 85 -1.63 3.26 -2.79
CA THR A 85 -1.19 4.64 -3.07
C THR A 85 -0.14 5.12 -2.07
N ARG A 86 -0.27 4.78 -0.78
CA ARG A 86 0.74 5.15 0.23
C ARG A 86 2.05 4.42 -0.01
N ALA A 87 2.00 3.13 -0.35
CA ALA A 87 3.18 2.37 -0.74
C ALA A 87 3.85 2.99 -1.98
N ALA A 88 3.05 3.34 -3.00
CA ALA A 88 3.55 3.95 -4.22
C ALA A 88 4.20 5.33 -3.95
N LEU A 89 3.61 6.15 -3.09
CA LEU A 89 4.19 7.44 -2.71
C LEU A 89 5.51 7.27 -1.95
N PHE A 90 5.56 6.33 -1.01
CA PHE A 90 6.80 6.02 -0.29
C PHE A 90 7.90 5.53 -1.26
N GLY A 91 7.54 4.64 -2.19
CA GLY A 91 8.45 4.19 -3.25
C GLY A 91 8.89 5.34 -4.17
N ALA A 92 7.99 6.21 -4.61
CA ALA A 92 8.32 7.36 -5.45
C ALA A 92 9.27 8.35 -4.76
N VAL A 93 9.00 8.70 -3.50
CA VAL A 93 9.86 9.61 -2.73
C VAL A 93 11.23 8.97 -2.49
N SER A 94 11.26 7.70 -2.10
CA SER A 94 12.51 6.99 -1.86
C SER A 94 13.33 6.84 -3.14
N LEU A 95 12.68 6.59 -4.28
CA LEU A 95 13.31 6.57 -5.60
C LEU A 95 13.88 7.94 -5.97
N LEU A 96 13.12 9.03 -5.77
CA LEU A 96 13.57 10.40 -6.03
C LEU A 96 14.79 10.74 -5.18
N VAL A 97 14.75 10.47 -3.87
CA VAL A 97 15.87 10.71 -2.96
C VAL A 97 17.12 9.92 -3.40
N THR A 98 16.92 8.67 -3.84
CA THR A 98 18.01 7.83 -4.36
C THR A 98 18.62 8.43 -5.64
N ILE A 99 17.80 8.87 -6.59
CA ILE A 99 18.26 9.53 -7.81
C ILE A 99 19.00 10.83 -7.47
N LEU A 100 18.50 11.63 -6.54
CA LEU A 100 19.17 12.86 -6.10
C LEU A 100 20.51 12.57 -5.45
N PHE A 101 20.62 11.53 -4.62
CA PHE A 101 21.89 11.12 -4.00
C PHE A 101 22.94 10.76 -5.05
N PHE A 102 22.63 9.85 -5.97
CA PHE A 102 23.57 9.42 -7.02
C PHE A 102 23.84 10.54 -8.03
N GLY A 103 22.81 11.27 -8.45
CA GLY A 103 22.94 12.36 -9.40
C GLY A 103 23.78 13.51 -8.85
N PHE A 104 23.59 13.85 -7.57
CA PHE A 104 24.39 14.90 -6.93
C PHE A 104 25.82 14.43 -6.65
N GLY A 105 26.00 13.22 -6.10
CA GLY A 105 27.33 12.67 -5.82
C GLY A 105 28.17 12.47 -7.07
N PHE A 106 27.67 11.67 -8.02
CA PHE A 106 28.44 11.28 -9.21
C PHE A 106 28.29 12.25 -10.38
N GLY A 107 27.13 12.90 -10.51
CA GLY A 107 26.85 13.79 -11.65
C GLY A 107 27.23 15.26 -11.42
N VAL A 108 27.37 15.69 -10.17
CA VAL A 108 27.71 17.08 -9.84
C VAL A 108 29.03 17.16 -9.10
N LEU A 109 29.14 16.51 -7.93
CA LEU A 109 30.28 16.72 -7.05
C LEU A 109 31.60 16.18 -7.60
N ILE A 110 31.60 14.96 -8.16
CA ILE A 110 32.82 14.40 -8.78
C ILE A 110 33.32 15.33 -9.91
N PRO A 111 32.52 15.72 -10.91
CA PRO A 111 32.96 16.65 -11.95
C PRO A 111 33.45 18.01 -11.42
N LEU A 112 32.78 18.58 -10.42
CA LEU A 112 33.19 19.86 -9.84
C LEU A 112 34.50 19.75 -9.05
N GLY A 113 34.75 18.61 -8.39
CA GLY A 113 36.02 18.31 -7.74
C GLY A 113 37.14 18.13 -8.76
N GLU A 114 36.90 17.36 -9.82
CA GLU A 114 37.88 17.17 -10.92
C GLU A 114 38.21 18.48 -11.64
N ALA A 115 37.25 19.40 -11.75
CA ALA A 115 37.45 20.72 -12.32
C ALA A 115 38.16 21.71 -11.36
N GLY A 116 38.46 21.31 -10.13
CA GLY A 116 39.09 22.16 -9.12
C GLY A 116 38.19 23.31 -8.61
N ILE A 117 36.88 23.22 -8.85
CA ILE A 117 35.91 24.25 -8.42
C ILE A 117 35.61 24.10 -6.93
N ILE A 118 35.58 22.86 -6.45
CA ILE A 118 35.39 22.53 -5.04
C ILE A 118 36.75 22.15 -4.46
N GLY A 119 37.21 22.88 -3.46
CA GLY A 119 38.43 22.55 -2.71
C GLY A 119 38.19 21.42 -1.70
N ASP A 120 39.26 20.71 -1.32
CA ASP A 120 39.19 19.55 -0.40
C ASP A 120 38.69 19.92 1.01
N ASP A 121 38.79 21.20 1.40
CA ASP A 121 38.31 21.76 2.66
C ASP A 121 36.82 22.16 2.62
N THR A 122 36.16 21.99 1.49
CA THR A 122 34.79 22.44 1.29
C THR A 122 33.78 21.51 1.97
N ILE A 123 33.11 22.01 3.02
CA ILE A 123 32.15 21.23 3.82
C ILE A 123 30.70 21.25 3.28
N TRP A 124 30.33 22.22 2.43
CA TRP A 124 28.94 22.38 2.01
C TRP A 124 28.33 21.15 1.31
N PRO A 125 29.08 20.36 0.50
CA PRO A 125 28.56 19.13 -0.10
C PRO A 125 28.09 18.10 0.94
N ALA A 126 28.74 18.07 2.11
CA ALA A 126 28.41 17.13 3.18
C ALA A 126 27.01 17.40 3.76
N PHE A 127 26.58 18.66 3.85
CA PHE A 127 25.22 19.00 4.32
C PHE A 127 24.11 18.46 3.41
N ILE A 128 24.44 18.14 2.16
CA ILE A 128 23.51 17.56 1.19
C ILE A 128 23.69 16.04 1.11
N LEU A 129 24.92 15.57 0.91
CA LEU A 129 25.20 14.14 0.72
C LEU A 129 24.99 13.31 1.98
N VAL A 130 25.31 13.81 3.18
CA VAL A 130 25.20 13.01 4.41
C VAL A 130 23.74 12.68 4.72
N PRO A 131 22.78 13.63 4.74
CA PRO A 131 21.37 13.29 4.95
C PRO A 131 20.80 12.38 3.85
N LEU A 132 21.14 12.64 2.59
CA LEU A 132 20.68 11.81 1.46
C LEU A 132 21.25 10.38 1.56
N GLY A 133 22.55 10.25 1.87
CA GLY A 133 23.21 8.97 2.06
C GLY A 133 22.65 8.20 3.25
N LEU A 134 22.41 8.89 4.38
CA LEU A 134 21.77 8.28 5.55
C LEU A 134 20.38 7.74 5.21
N TRP A 135 19.60 8.47 4.41
CA TRP A 135 18.31 7.98 3.93
C TRP A 135 18.46 6.74 3.04
N VAL A 136 19.31 6.82 2.01
CA VAL A 136 19.46 5.77 0.99
C VAL A 136 20.03 4.47 1.59
N VAL A 137 20.98 4.58 2.51
CA VAL A 137 21.72 3.43 3.06
C VAL A 137 21.03 2.85 4.30
N VAL A 138 20.40 3.69 5.13
CA VAL A 138 19.93 3.29 6.47
C VAL A 138 18.43 3.52 6.62
N ALA A 139 17.98 4.77 6.63
CA ALA A 139 16.62 5.09 7.09
C ALA A 139 15.53 4.57 6.13
N GLY A 140 15.74 4.71 4.83
CA GLY A 140 14.84 4.22 3.78
C GLY A 140 14.67 2.70 3.83
N PRO A 141 15.76 1.90 3.73
CA PRO A 141 15.70 0.45 3.84
C PRO A 141 15.03 -0.04 5.12
N ILE A 142 15.40 0.50 6.28
CA ILE A 142 14.81 0.11 7.57
C ILE A 142 13.31 0.40 7.58
N THR A 143 12.90 1.59 7.10
CA THR A 143 11.48 1.95 7.03
C THR A 143 10.71 1.00 6.13
N ALA A 144 11.25 0.68 4.96
CA ALA A 144 10.62 -0.26 4.02
C ALA A 144 10.45 -1.65 4.64
N ILE A 145 11.49 -2.16 5.32
CA ILE A 145 11.48 -3.44 6.02
C ILE A 145 10.43 -3.44 7.13
N VAL A 146 10.46 -2.45 8.03
CA VAL A 146 9.53 -2.35 9.17
C VAL A 146 8.09 -2.32 8.67
N MET A 147 7.81 -1.51 7.65
CA MET A 147 6.48 -1.40 7.09
C MET A 147 6.06 -2.69 6.35
N GLY A 148 7.00 -3.40 5.73
CA GLY A 148 6.76 -4.73 5.18
C GLY A 148 6.39 -5.77 6.23
N ILE A 149 7.09 -5.78 7.36
CA ILE A 149 6.78 -6.65 8.51
C ILE A 149 5.37 -6.32 9.04
N ILE A 150 5.06 -5.04 9.28
CA ILE A 150 3.73 -4.62 9.75
C ILE A 150 2.65 -5.04 8.75
N ALA A 151 2.91 -4.85 7.46
CA ALA A 151 2.01 -5.23 6.39
C ALA A 151 1.82 -6.74 6.29
N LEU A 152 2.69 -7.59 6.83
CA LEU A 152 2.46 -9.03 6.90
C LEU A 152 1.83 -9.45 8.24
N ALA A 153 2.26 -8.85 9.35
CA ALA A 153 1.88 -9.25 10.70
C ALA A 153 0.45 -8.84 11.11
N LYS A 154 -0.10 -7.74 10.58
CA LYS A 154 -1.37 -7.17 11.06
C LYS A 154 -2.52 -7.30 10.05
N PRO A 155 -3.34 -8.37 10.10
CA PRO A 155 -4.54 -8.47 9.27
C PRO A 155 -5.52 -7.33 9.53
N PHE A 156 -6.25 -6.91 8.51
CA PHE A 156 -7.28 -5.89 8.65
C PHE A 156 -8.43 -6.44 9.50
N SER A 157 -8.82 -5.69 10.53
CA SER A 157 -10.05 -5.96 11.26
C SER A 157 -11.26 -5.74 10.32
N PRO A 158 -12.27 -6.63 10.34
CA PRO A 158 -13.51 -6.49 9.59
C PRO A 158 -14.17 -5.10 9.76
N GLU A 159 -14.14 -4.56 10.98
CA GLU A 159 -14.72 -3.26 11.31
C GLU A 159 -14.02 -2.11 10.57
N LYS A 160 -12.70 -2.19 10.41
CA LYS A 160 -11.91 -1.17 9.70
C LYS A 160 -12.15 -1.22 8.19
N LEU A 161 -12.33 -2.41 7.64
CA LEU A 161 -12.70 -2.59 6.23
C LEU A 161 -14.08 -1.97 5.97
N GLN A 162 -15.09 -2.30 6.79
CA GLN A 162 -16.43 -1.72 6.67
C GLN A 162 -16.43 -0.19 6.75
N ALA A 163 -15.67 0.40 7.69
CA ALA A 163 -15.51 1.86 7.78
C ALA A 163 -14.86 2.48 6.52
N LEU A 164 -13.88 1.80 5.92
CA LEU A 164 -13.21 2.25 4.69
C LEU A 164 -14.14 2.19 3.48
N TYR A 165 -14.94 1.13 3.34
CA TYR A 165 -15.95 1.04 2.29
C TYR A 165 -17.06 2.07 2.46
N ALA A 166 -17.55 2.27 3.68
CA ALA A 166 -18.55 3.29 3.98
C ALA A 166 -18.05 4.72 3.67
N LYS A 167 -16.73 4.95 3.77
CA LYS A 167 -16.10 6.22 3.39
C LYS A 167 -15.86 6.35 1.89
N ALA A 168 -15.63 5.25 1.17
CA ALA A 168 -15.38 5.24 -0.27
C ALA A 168 -16.65 5.23 -1.14
N GLY A 169 -17.79 4.85 -0.56
CA GLY A 169 -19.11 4.91 -1.22
C GLY A 169 -19.83 6.25 -1.11
N ARG A 170 -19.17 7.30 -0.59
CA ARG A 170 -19.62 8.70 -0.61
C ARG A 170 -18.81 9.47 -1.63
#